data_AF-A0A9X1K8W5-F1
#
_entry.id   AF-A0A9X1K8W5-F1
#
_cell.length_a   1.000
_cell.length_b   1.000
_cell.length_c   1.000
_cell.angle_alpha   90.00
_cell.angle_beta   90.00
_cell.angle_gamma   90.00
#
_symmetry.space_group_name_H-M   'P 1'
#
loop_
_entity.id
_entity.type
_entity.pdbx_description
1 polymer ?
#
loop_
_entity_poly.entity_id
_entity_poly.type
_entity_poly.pdbx_seq_one_letter_code
_entity_poly.pdbx_strand_id
1 'polypeptide(L)'
;MKKFVVAHPAQQHSYKIAEALIEKEMLFKYITSVYLKKGSILNKLLNIIPGENKLRAKGRHSDKICDEEVLLINEFSGLLLLILQRVKFLKHLYKKYWDFHNKKFNKKLIKYINSNIDEISGVIIFDKVSVVFFNKQINISIIQNMSSHTVD
;
A
#
# COMPACT_ATOMS: atom_id res chain seq x y z
N MET A 1 3.11 4.47 -24.00
CA MET A 1 4.03 3.90 -22.99
C MET A 1 3.21 3.14 -21.97
N LYS A 2 3.65 1.95 -21.53
CA LYS A 2 2.86 1.17 -20.56
C LYS A 2 2.95 1.81 -19.18
N LYS A 3 1.83 1.93 -18.48
CA LYS A 3 1.78 2.50 -17.12
C LYS A 3 1.13 1.53 -16.14
N PHE A 4 1.74 1.35 -14.97
CA PHE A 4 1.35 0.35 -13.99
C PHE A 4 1.03 0.97 -12.64
N VAL A 5 -0.01 0.46 -12.00
CA VAL A 5 -0.29 0.74 -10.59
C VAL A 5 0.37 -0.34 -9.74
N VAL A 6 1.10 0.05 -8.69
CA VAL A 6 1.57 -0.87 -7.65
C VAL A 6 0.75 -0.62 -6.40
N ALA A 7 0.09 -1.66 -5.88
CA ALA A 7 -0.81 -1.50 -4.73
C ALA A 7 -0.54 -2.50 -3.62
N HIS A 8 -0.26 -1.97 -2.42
CA HIS A 8 -0.20 -2.77 -1.21
C HIS A 8 -0.51 -1.93 0.05
N PRO A 9 -1.43 -2.36 0.94
CA PRO A 9 -1.88 -1.58 2.08
C PRO A 9 -0.79 -1.35 3.15
N ALA A 10 0.21 -2.23 3.30
CA ALA A 10 1.09 -2.20 4.47
C ALA A 10 2.55 -2.71 4.31
N GLN A 11 3.07 -2.97 3.10
CA GLN A 11 4.38 -3.62 2.93
C GLN A 11 5.37 -2.68 2.24
N GLN A 12 6.51 -2.48 2.88
CA GLN A 12 7.62 -1.67 2.35
C GLN A 12 8.33 -2.34 1.17
N HIS A 13 8.30 -3.67 1.05
CA HIS A 13 8.94 -4.34 -0.09
C HIS A 13 8.29 -3.99 -1.43
N SER A 14 7.04 -3.55 -1.42
CA SER A 14 6.34 -3.09 -2.63
C SER A 14 6.94 -1.81 -3.20
N TYR A 15 7.75 -1.08 -2.42
CA TYR A 15 8.54 0.05 -2.90
C TYR A 15 9.51 -0.38 -3.99
N LYS A 16 10.19 -1.52 -3.85
CA LYS A 16 11.21 -1.97 -4.83
C LYS A 16 10.64 -2.12 -6.24
N ILE A 17 9.39 -2.58 -6.36
CA ILE A 17 8.71 -2.68 -7.66
C ILE A 17 8.35 -1.29 -8.18
N ALA A 18 7.81 -0.43 -7.32
CA ALA A 18 7.48 0.94 -7.71
C ALA A 18 8.74 1.69 -8.18
N GLU A 19 9.86 1.58 -7.46
CA GLU A 19 11.16 2.13 -7.83
C GLU A 19 11.65 1.62 -9.18
N ALA A 20 11.61 0.30 -9.40
CA ALA A 20 12.00 -0.28 -10.69
C ALA A 20 11.10 0.20 -11.84
N LEU A 21 9.82 0.46 -11.60
CA LEU A 21 8.92 1.03 -12.59
C LEU A 21 9.18 2.52 -12.83
N ILE A 22 9.58 3.29 -11.82
CA ILE A 22 10.02 4.69 -11.99
C ILE A 22 11.25 4.76 -12.89
N GLU A 23 12.25 3.90 -12.66
CA GLU A 23 13.46 3.81 -13.48
C GLU A 23 13.18 3.45 -14.96
N LYS A 24 11.98 2.94 -15.25
CA LYS A 24 11.52 2.63 -16.62
C LYS A 24 10.44 3.58 -17.13
N GLU A 25 10.11 4.64 -16.38
CA GLU A 25 9.02 5.58 -16.68
C GLU A 25 7.64 4.89 -16.82
N MET A 26 7.47 3.76 -16.12
CA MET A 26 6.29 2.88 -16.21
C MET A 26 5.39 2.97 -14.98
N LEU A 27 5.75 3.71 -13.93
CA LEU A 27 4.88 3.86 -12.76
C LEU A 27 3.75 4.86 -13.06
N PHE A 28 2.50 4.42 -12.89
CA PHE A 28 1.34 5.31 -12.86
C PHE A 28 1.13 5.89 -11.45
N LYS A 29 1.06 4.99 -10.46
CA LYS A 29 0.83 5.32 -9.06
C LYS A 29 1.31 4.21 -8.15
N TYR A 30 1.88 4.60 -7.02
CA TYR A 30 2.08 3.72 -5.87
C TYR A 30 0.95 3.93 -4.86
N ILE A 31 0.16 2.89 -4.57
CA ILE A 31 -1.05 3.00 -3.76
C ILE A 31 -0.91 2.18 -2.48
N THR A 32 -0.99 2.85 -1.32
CA THR A 32 -0.81 2.20 -0.02
C THR A 32 -1.69 2.83 1.06
N SER A 33 -1.77 2.20 2.23
CA SER A 33 -2.49 2.79 3.37
C SER A 33 -1.57 3.55 4.31
N VAL A 34 -0.26 3.28 4.30
CA VAL A 34 0.68 3.99 5.17
C VAL A 34 1.95 4.35 4.41
N TYR A 35 2.21 5.65 4.31
CA TYR A 35 3.42 6.21 3.74
C TYR A 35 3.74 7.54 4.43
N LEU A 36 5.01 7.78 4.72
CA LEU A 36 5.50 9.03 5.24
C LEU A 36 5.75 9.97 4.06
N LYS A 37 4.80 10.86 3.81
CA LYS A 37 4.87 11.92 2.81
C LYS A 37 4.35 13.22 3.37
N LYS A 38 4.67 14.33 2.73
CA LYS A 38 4.14 15.64 3.10
C LYS A 38 2.61 15.60 3.12
N GLY A 39 2.03 16.14 4.18
CA GLY A 39 0.58 16.20 4.39
C GLY A 39 -0.09 14.90 4.90
N SER A 40 0.59 13.76 4.93
CA SER A 40 0.00 12.51 5.43
C SER A 40 -0.27 12.55 6.94
N ILE A 41 -1.22 11.74 7.41
CA ILE A 41 -1.53 11.63 8.85
C ILE A 41 -0.27 11.16 9.61
N LEU A 42 0.52 10.26 9.03
CA LEU A 42 1.77 9.78 9.63
C LEU A 42 2.77 10.94 9.83
N ASN A 43 2.90 11.82 8.85
CA ASN A 43 3.79 12.98 8.93
C ASN A 43 3.36 13.95 10.06
N LYS A 44 2.04 14.19 10.19
CA LYS A 44 1.49 15.03 11.27
C LYS A 44 1.75 14.44 12.65
N LEU A 45 1.67 13.11 12.78
CA LEU A 45 1.89 12.41 14.05
C LEU A 45 3.37 12.15 14.36
N LEU A 46 4.29 12.43 13.44
CA LEU A 46 5.71 12.03 13.57
C LEU A 46 6.39 12.61 14.82
N ASN A 47 5.98 13.80 15.25
CA ASN A 47 6.52 14.46 16.43
C ASN A 47 6.01 13.88 17.74
N ILE A 48 4.87 13.18 17.72
CA ILE A 48 4.22 12.59 18.90
C ILE A 48 4.70 11.15 19.11
N ILE A 49 5.09 10.45 18.05
CA ILE A 49 5.54 9.06 18.13
C ILE A 49 6.91 9.00 18.83
N PRO A 50 7.06 8.31 19.98
CA PRO A 50 8.31 8.26 20.73
C PRO A 50 9.23 7.12 20.30
N GLY A 51 10.53 7.29 20.57
CA GLY A 51 11.54 6.22 20.56
C GLY A 51 11.65 5.45 19.24
N GLU A 52 11.79 4.12 19.35
CA GLU A 52 11.97 3.19 18.22
C GLU A 52 10.80 3.25 17.21
N ASN A 53 9.62 3.62 17.67
CA ASN A 53 8.44 3.75 16.81
C ASN A 53 8.56 4.91 15.84
N LYS A 54 9.28 5.98 16.24
CA LYS A 54 9.57 7.13 15.39
C LYS A 54 10.51 6.71 14.26
N LEU A 55 11.53 5.91 14.55
CA LEU A 55 12.45 5.37 13.55
C LEU A 55 11.72 4.49 12.53
N ARG A 56 10.84 3.60 12.99
CA ARG A 56 10.00 2.79 12.10
C ARG A 56 9.01 3.62 11.29
N ALA A 57 8.47 4.71 11.85
CA ALA A 57 7.61 5.64 11.12
C ALA A 57 8.40 6.37 10.02
N LYS A 58 9.63 6.83 10.33
CA LYS A 58 10.56 7.41 9.37
C LYS A 58 10.87 6.44 8.23
N GLY A 59 11.06 5.15 8.50
CA GLY A 59 11.32 4.16 7.45
C GLY A 59 10.14 3.85 6.52
N ARG A 60 8.96 4.45 6.67
CA ARG A 60 7.79 4.21 5.80
C ARG A 60 7.75 5.15 4.59
N HIS A 61 8.89 5.37 3.94
CA HIS A 61 8.98 6.07 2.67
C HIS A 61 10.08 5.42 1.82
N SER A 62 10.19 5.88 0.58
CA SER A 62 11.33 5.61 -0.30
C SER A 62 11.78 6.93 -0.88
N ASP A 63 13.08 7.21 -0.85
CA ASP A 63 13.68 8.42 -1.42
C ASP A 63 13.54 8.50 -2.95
N LYS A 64 13.23 7.37 -3.59
CA LYS A 64 13.08 7.25 -5.04
C LYS A 64 11.64 7.47 -5.53
N ILE A 65 10.65 7.44 -4.64
CA ILE A 65 9.23 7.60 -4.99
C ILE A 65 8.78 8.98 -4.54
N CYS A 66 8.39 9.83 -5.49
CA CYS A 66 7.93 11.18 -5.20
C CYS A 66 6.55 11.16 -4.51
N ASP A 67 6.29 12.14 -3.65
CA ASP A 67 5.04 12.24 -2.87
C ASP A 67 3.78 12.29 -3.77
N GLU A 68 3.92 12.83 -4.98
CA GLU A 68 2.89 12.95 -6.01
C GLU A 68 2.57 11.59 -6.65
N GLU A 69 3.53 10.67 -6.68
CA GLU A 69 3.36 9.30 -7.21
C GLU A 69 2.65 8.40 -6.19
N VAL A 70 2.59 8.82 -4.93
CA VAL A 70 1.94 8.07 -3.85
C VAL A 70 0.49 8.47 -3.68
N LEU A 71 -0.44 7.52 -3.82
CA LEU A 71 -1.82 7.68 -3.38
C LEU A 71 -2.06 6.93 -2.07
N LEU A 72 -2.54 7.66 -1.07
CA LEU A 72 -2.89 7.08 0.21
C LEU A 72 -4.37 6.74 0.29
N ILE A 73 -4.67 5.48 0.66
CA ILE A 73 -6.03 4.99 0.84
C ILE A 73 -6.23 4.53 2.28
N ASN A 74 -7.23 5.08 2.97
CA ASN A 74 -7.59 4.67 4.34
C ASN A 74 -6.44 4.84 5.35
N GLU A 75 -5.69 5.95 5.27
CA GLU A 75 -4.54 6.26 6.14
C GLU A 75 -4.76 5.96 7.61
N PHE A 76 -5.83 6.52 8.19
CA PHE A 76 -6.16 6.34 9.59
C PHE A 76 -6.33 4.86 9.96
N SER A 77 -6.99 4.08 9.09
CA SER A 77 -7.20 2.66 9.31
C SER A 77 -5.90 1.86 9.17
N GLY A 78 -5.02 2.25 8.23
CA GLY A 78 -3.68 1.68 8.11
C GLY A 78 -2.81 1.95 9.35
N LEU A 79 -2.87 3.16 9.91
CA LEU A 79 -2.19 3.51 11.14
C LEU A 79 -2.74 2.74 12.35
N LEU A 80 -4.07 2.58 12.45
CA LEU A 80 -4.69 1.79 13.51
C LEU A 80 -4.26 0.32 13.44
N LEU A 81 -4.11 -0.25 12.24
CA LEU A 81 -3.56 -1.59 12.06
C LEU A 81 -2.16 -1.73 12.67
N LEU A 82 -1.30 -0.74 12.46
CA LEU A 82 0.06 -0.75 13.02
C LEU A 82 0.08 -0.69 14.54
N ILE A 83 -0.89 0.01 15.15
CA ILE A 83 -1.07 0.04 16.60
C ILE A 83 -1.56 -1.32 17.10
N LEU A 84 -2.63 -1.85 16.49
CA LEU A 84 -3.20 -3.15 16.87
C LEU A 84 -2.20 -4.30 16.76
N GLN A 85 -1.32 -4.28 15.75
CA GLN A 85 -0.29 -5.31 15.56
C GLN A 85 0.69 -5.42 16.74
N ARG A 86 0.91 -4.32 17.48
CA ARG A 86 1.87 -4.27 18.59
C ARG A 86 1.32 -4.77 19.90
N VAL A 87 -0.01 -4.82 20.01
CA VAL A 87 -0.69 -5.17 21.24
C VAL A 87 -0.99 -6.66 21.22
N LYS A 88 -0.18 -7.46 21.91
CA LYS A 88 -0.26 -8.94 21.89
C LYS A 88 -1.65 -9.47 22.26
N PHE A 89 -2.36 -8.81 23.18
CA PHE A 89 -3.72 -9.21 23.59
C PHE A 89 -4.80 -8.93 22.53
N LEU A 90 -4.52 -8.05 21.56
CA LEU A 90 -5.45 -7.69 20.48
C LEU A 90 -5.23 -8.50 19.20
N LYS A 91 -4.42 -9.57 19.19
CA LYS A 91 -4.15 -10.38 17.99
C LYS A 91 -5.42 -10.85 17.26
N HIS A 92 -6.45 -11.25 18.00
CA HIS A 92 -7.72 -11.68 17.39
C HIS A 92 -8.47 -10.50 16.75
N LEU A 93 -8.46 -9.33 17.40
CA LEU A 93 -9.04 -8.09 16.86
C LEU A 93 -8.25 -7.61 15.65
N TYR A 94 -6.92 -7.71 15.67
CA TYR A 94 -6.05 -7.39 14.54
C TYR A 94 -6.43 -8.17 13.29
N LYS A 95 -6.65 -9.49 13.39
CA LYS A 95 -7.04 -10.31 12.23
C LYS A 95 -8.38 -9.85 11.63
N LYS A 96 -9.40 -9.67 12.46
CA LYS A 96 -10.71 -9.16 12.01
C LYS A 96 -10.60 -7.77 11.39
N TYR A 97 -9.79 -6.90 12.00
CA TYR A 97 -9.58 -5.53 11.52
C TYR A 97 -8.77 -5.49 10.22
N TRP A 98 -7.82 -6.40 10.03
CA TRP A 98 -7.05 -6.58 8.79
C TRP A 98 -7.97 -6.93 7.62
N ASP A 99 -8.87 -7.89 7.80
CA ASP A 99 -9.82 -8.28 6.75
C ASP A 99 -10.77 -7.12 6.41
N PHE A 100 -11.28 -6.41 7.43
CA PHE A 100 -12.08 -5.21 7.25
C PHE A 100 -11.33 -4.11 6.48
N HIS A 101 -10.09 -3.82 6.89
CA HIS A 101 -9.24 -2.83 6.25
C HIS A 101 -8.99 -3.18 4.79
N ASN A 102 -8.62 -4.43 4.49
CA ASN A 102 -8.37 -4.90 3.13
C ASN A 102 -9.61 -4.81 2.24
N LYS A 103 -10.79 -5.18 2.76
CA LYS A 103 -12.05 -5.02 2.01
C LYS A 103 -12.30 -3.56 1.64
N LYS A 104 -12.08 -2.63 2.58
CA LYS A 104 -12.25 -1.19 2.35
C LYS A 104 -11.18 -0.61 1.42
N PHE A 105 -9.93 -1.08 1.54
CA PHE A 105 -8.83 -0.70 0.67
C PHE A 105 -9.11 -1.13 -0.76
N ASN A 106 -9.42 -2.42 -0.97
CA ASN A 106 -9.73 -2.98 -2.27
C ASN A 106 -10.93 -2.29 -2.94
N LYS A 107 -12.01 -2.01 -2.20
CA LYS A 107 -13.16 -1.27 -2.76
C LYS A 107 -12.76 0.10 -3.33
N LYS A 108 -11.90 0.84 -2.62
CA LYS A 108 -11.43 2.15 -3.07
C LYS A 108 -10.40 2.05 -4.18
N LEU A 109 -9.51 1.06 -4.12
CA LEU A 109 -8.51 0.79 -5.15
C LEU A 109 -9.18 0.44 -6.49
N ILE A 110 -10.19 -0.44 -6.48
CA ILE A 110 -10.96 -0.78 -7.69
C ILE A 110 -11.64 0.47 -8.27
N LYS A 111 -12.26 1.29 -7.41
CA LYS A 111 -12.87 2.54 -7.86
C LYS A 111 -11.84 3.45 -8.53
N TYR A 112 -10.66 3.60 -7.92
CA TYR A 112 -9.58 4.40 -8.49
C TYR A 112 -9.12 3.86 -9.85
N ILE A 113 -8.87 2.55 -9.97
CA ILE A 113 -8.45 1.92 -11.22
C ILE A 113 -9.50 2.11 -12.32
N ASN A 114 -10.78 1.85 -12.03
CA ASN A 114 -11.84 2.03 -13.01
C ASN A 114 -11.98 3.49 -13.47
N SER A 115 -11.73 4.46 -12.59
CA SER A 115 -11.74 5.89 -12.96
C SER A 115 -10.55 6.32 -13.82
N ASN A 116 -9.51 5.49 -13.95
CA ASN A 116 -8.29 5.78 -14.72
C ASN A 116 -7.99 4.64 -15.71
N ILE A 117 -9.00 3.86 -16.10
CA ILE A 117 -8.80 2.60 -16.83
C ILE A 117 -8.10 2.78 -18.17
N ASP A 118 -8.36 3.91 -18.85
CA ASP A 118 -7.78 4.23 -20.15
C ASP A 118 -6.30 4.64 -20.08
N GLU A 119 -5.81 4.99 -18.88
CA GLU A 119 -4.43 5.43 -18.66
C GLU A 119 -3.54 4.33 -18.08
N ILE A 120 -4.14 3.29 -17.49
CA ILE A 120 -3.43 2.21 -16.79
C ILE A 120 -3.38 0.99 -17.69
N SER A 121 -2.19 0.43 -17.87
CA SER A 121 -1.96 -0.81 -18.62
C SER A 121 -2.06 -2.07 -17.75
N GLY A 122 -1.76 -1.95 -16.46
CA GLY A 122 -1.80 -3.07 -15.53
C GLY A 122 -1.74 -2.67 -14.06
N VAL A 123 -2.09 -3.61 -13.20
CA VAL A 123 -2.07 -3.43 -11.74
C VAL A 123 -1.27 -4.56 -11.10
N ILE A 124 -0.26 -4.21 -10.31
CA ILE A 124 0.58 -5.12 -9.55
C ILE A 124 0.10 -5.13 -8.09
N ILE A 125 -0.35 -6.28 -7.61
CA ILE A 125 -0.92 -6.46 -6.26
C ILE A 125 -0.24 -7.65 -5.59
N PHE A 126 -0.11 -7.63 -4.26
CA PHE A 126 0.60 -8.67 -3.53
C PHE A 126 -0.33 -9.59 -2.73
N ASP A 127 0.05 -10.87 -2.70
CA ASP A 127 -0.45 -11.94 -1.82
C ASP A 127 -1.96 -11.84 -1.52
N LYS A 128 -2.36 -11.70 -0.24
CA LYS A 128 -3.76 -11.74 0.21
C LYS A 128 -4.64 -10.60 -0.28
N VAL A 129 -4.04 -9.50 -0.75
CA VAL A 129 -4.78 -8.32 -1.21
C VAL A 129 -5.36 -8.56 -2.60
N SER A 130 -4.68 -9.36 -3.41
CA SER A 130 -5.03 -9.66 -4.80
C SER A 130 -6.29 -10.53 -4.99
N VAL A 131 -6.67 -11.33 -3.99
CA VAL A 131 -7.82 -12.27 -4.07
C VAL A 131 -9.12 -11.55 -4.43
N VAL A 132 -9.35 -10.38 -3.86
CA VAL A 132 -10.55 -9.57 -4.14
C VAL A 132 -10.54 -9.03 -5.57
N PHE A 133 -9.36 -8.76 -6.11
CA PHE A 133 -9.18 -8.22 -7.45
C PHE A 133 -9.48 -9.24 -8.54
N PHE A 134 -8.98 -10.48 -8.37
CA PHE A 134 -9.24 -11.56 -9.32
C PHE A 134 -10.73 -11.92 -9.40
N ASN A 135 -11.44 -11.88 -8.27
CA ASN A 135 -12.87 -12.20 -8.22
C ASN A 135 -13.77 -11.14 -8.88
N LYS A 136 -13.25 -9.94 -9.18
CA LYS A 136 -14.03 -8.80 -9.67
C LYS A 136 -14.01 -8.61 -11.20
N GLN A 137 -13.27 -9.45 -11.93
CA GLN A 137 -13.15 -9.40 -13.41
C GLN A 137 -12.93 -7.97 -13.94
N ILE A 138 -11.87 -7.32 -13.47
CA ILE A 138 -11.49 -5.98 -13.96
C ILE A 138 -10.88 -6.16 -15.35
N ASN A 139 -11.31 -5.34 -16.31
CA ASN A 139 -10.82 -5.38 -17.70
C ASN A 139 -9.43 -4.73 -17.85
N ILE A 140 -8.47 -5.18 -17.04
CA ILE A 140 -7.08 -4.75 -17.06
C ILE A 140 -6.17 -5.91 -16.66
N SER A 141 -4.93 -5.94 -17.14
CA SER A 141 -3.97 -6.95 -16.71
C SER A 141 -3.67 -6.83 -15.21
N ILE A 142 -3.98 -7.88 -14.46
CA ILE A 142 -3.66 -8.00 -13.03
C ILE A 142 -2.42 -8.87 -12.89
N ILE A 143 -1.38 -8.34 -12.27
CA ILE A 143 -0.13 -9.06 -11.97
C ILE A 143 -0.08 -9.29 -10.47
N GLN A 144 -0.04 -10.56 -10.07
CA GLN A 144 0.16 -10.92 -8.68
C GLN A 144 1.65 -11.07 -8.38
N ASN A 145 2.13 -10.35 -7.38
CA ASN A 145 3.45 -10.60 -6.84
C ASN A 145 3.36 -11.40 -5.52
N MET A 146 3.96 -12.58 -5.53
CA MET A 146 4.02 -13.53 -4.40
C MET A 146 5.37 -13.56 -3.69
N SER A 147 6.28 -12.62 -3.97
CA SER A 147 7.59 -12.58 -3.32
C SER A 147 7.44 -12.38 -1.81
N SER A 148 7.38 -13.48 -1.07
CA SER A 148 7.54 -13.53 0.37
C SER A 148 9.03 -13.49 0.66
N HIS A 149 9.49 -12.49 1.42
CA HIS A 149 10.78 -12.63 2.09
C HIS A 149 10.62 -13.66 3.21
N THR A 150 10.90 -14.92 2.91
CA THR A 150 11.54 -15.78 3.90
C THR A 150 12.99 -15.30 3.97
N VAL A 151 13.28 -14.46 4.96
CA VAL A 151 14.67 -14.27 5.39
C VAL A 151 14.95 -15.47 6.27
N ASP A 152 15.77 -16.38 5.76
CA ASP A 152 16.41 -17.43 6.57
C ASP A 152 17.27 -16.80 7.67
#